data_AF-A0A1A7Z6F0-F1
#
_entry.id   AF-A0A1A7Z6F0-F1
#
_cell.length_a   1.000
_cell.length_b   1.000
_cell.length_c   1.000
_cell.angle_alpha   90.00
_cell.angle_beta   90.00
_cell.angle_gamma   90.00
#
_symmetry.space_group_name_H-M   'P 1'
#
loop_
_entity.id
_entity.type
_entity.pdbx_description
1 polymer ?
#
loop_
_entity_poly.entity_id
_entity_poly.type
_entity_poly.pdbx_seq_one_letter_code
_entity_poly.pdbx_strand_id
1 'polypeptide(L)' 'DPELQAWIRDISLEGFTELPSFGLASSLSSREELSTLLAVAIFASTAQHAATNNGQFDWCAWVPNTPCTMRLPPPTD' A
#
# COMPACT_ATOMS: atom_id res chain seq x y z
N ASP A 1 21.61 9.14 12.43
CA ASP A 1 21.37 7.83 13.08
C ASP A 1 21.62 6.75 12.05
N PRO A 2 22.69 5.96 12.18
CA PRO A 2 23.09 4.98 11.17
C PRO A 2 22.08 3.84 10.99
N GLU A 3 21.38 3.44 12.06
CA GLU A 3 20.39 2.36 12.00
C GLU A 3 19.14 2.83 11.24
N LEU A 4 18.67 4.06 11.49
CA LEU A 4 17.56 4.64 10.74
C LEU A 4 17.88 4.83 9.25
N GLN A 5 19.11 5.19 8.90
CA GLN A 5 19.52 5.31 7.50
C GLN A 5 19.61 3.94 6.80
N ALA A 6 20.12 2.92 7.49
CA ALA A 6 20.14 1.56 6.97
C ALA A 6 18.71 1.05 6.73
N TRP A 7 17.80 1.28 7.68
CA TRP A 7 16.40 0.87 7.58
C TRP A 7 15.69 1.47 6.35
N ILE A 8 15.78 2.79 6.13
CA ILE A 8 15.13 3.40 4.95
C ILE A 8 15.80 2.98 3.64
N ARG A 9 17.12 2.75 3.66
CA ARG A 9 17.84 2.23 2.51
C ARG A 9 17.34 0.85 2.13
N ASP A 10 17.22 -0.06 3.09
CA ASP A 10 16.72 -1.43 2.86
C ASP A 10 15.29 -1.40 2.30
N ILE A 11 14.40 -0.55 2.85
CA ILE A 11 13.05 -0.38 2.29
C ILE A 11 13.12 0.08 0.84
N SER A 12 13.86 1.15 0.56
CA SER A 12 13.89 1.77 -0.77
C SER A 12 14.57 0.91 -1.84
N LEU A 13 15.66 0.23 -1.49
CA LEU A 13 16.49 -0.53 -2.43
C LEU A 13 16.08 -1.98 -2.55
N GLU A 14 15.63 -2.62 -1.46
CA GLU A 14 15.28 -4.05 -1.45
C GLU A 14 13.75 -4.26 -1.45
N GLY A 15 13.01 -3.41 -0.72
CA GLY A 15 11.54 -3.51 -0.63
C GLY A 15 10.81 -2.98 -1.87
N PHE A 16 11.36 -1.97 -2.54
CA PHE A 16 10.79 -1.32 -3.73
C PHE A 16 11.68 -1.45 -4.97
N THR A 17 12.45 -2.55 -5.07
CA THR A 17 13.39 -2.86 -6.18
C THR A 17 12.87 -2.58 -7.58
N GLU A 18 11.62 -3.00 -7.88
CA GLU A 18 11.01 -2.86 -9.20
C GLU A 18 10.33 -1.49 -9.42
N LEU A 19 10.44 -0.57 -8.47
CA LEU A 19 9.81 0.75 -8.50
C LEU A 19 10.81 1.88 -8.16
N PRO A 20 11.86 2.07 -8.97
CA PRO A 20 12.91 3.07 -8.70
C PRO A 20 12.40 4.52 -8.67
N SER A 21 11.22 4.79 -9.25
CA SER A 21 10.55 6.09 -9.23
C SER A 21 9.35 6.14 -8.29
N PHE A 22 9.26 5.26 -7.28
CA PHE A 22 8.16 5.22 -6.31
C PHE A 22 8.01 6.53 -5.51
N GLY A 23 9.02 7.41 -5.54
CA GLY A 23 9.00 8.70 -4.85
C GLY A 23 9.40 8.62 -3.37
N LEU A 24 9.85 7.46 -2.91
CA LEU A 24 10.41 7.27 -1.58
C LEU A 24 11.92 7.59 -1.59
N ALA A 25 12.35 8.49 -0.71
CA ALA A 25 13.77 8.79 -0.54
C ALA A 25 14.52 7.59 0.08
N SER A 26 15.76 7.37 -0.32
CA SER A 26 16.64 6.32 0.24
C SER A 26 17.46 6.78 1.45
N SER A 27 17.25 8.01 1.90
CA SER A 27 17.86 8.60 3.08
C SER A 27 16.91 9.61 3.73
N LEU A 28 17.00 9.76 5.05
CA LEU A 28 16.20 10.73 5.82
C LEU A 28 17.10 11.83 6.38
N SER A 29 16.79 13.08 6.08
CA SER A 29 17.60 14.25 6.43
C SER A 29 16.96 15.14 7.49
N SER A 30 15.64 15.04 7.68
CA SER A 30 14.88 15.85 8.63
C SER A 30 13.95 15.03 9.53
N ARG A 31 13.51 15.63 10.65
CA ARG A 31 12.54 15.00 11.56
C ARG A 31 11.15 14.95 10.94
N GLU A 32 10.84 15.93 10.11
CA GLU A 32 9.59 16.06 9.37
C GLU A 32 9.44 14.91 8.36
N GLU A 33 10.51 14.58 7.62
CA GLU A 33 10.57 13.42 6.72
C GLU A 33 10.34 12.11 7.48
N LEU A 34 11.08 11.90 8.58
CA LEU A 34 10.94 10.70 9.40
C LEU A 34 9.52 10.57 9.98
N SER A 35 8.96 11.66 10.51
CA SER A 35 7.62 11.65 11.10
C SER A 35 6.55 11.35 10.06
N THR A 36 6.68 11.93 8.86
CA THR A 36 5.77 11.67 7.74
C THR A 36 5.82 10.20 7.32
N LEU A 37 7.04 9.65 7.16
CA LEU A 37 7.22 8.25 6.78
C LEU A 37 6.62 7.29 7.82
N LEU A 38 6.88 7.51 9.10
CA LEU A 38 6.35 6.67 10.17
C LEU A 38 4.81 6.76 10.25
N ALA A 39 4.25 7.96 10.08
CA ALA A 39 2.80 8.13 10.02
C ALA A 39 2.19 7.34 8.85
N VAL A 40 2.81 7.37 7.67
CA VAL A 40 2.37 6.57 6.51
C VAL A 40 2.46 5.09 6.80
N ALA A 41 3.57 4.59 7.38
CA ALA A 41 3.74 3.18 7.70
C ALA A 41 2.69 2.66 8.71
N ILE A 42 2.43 3.44 9.77
CA ILE A 42 1.41 3.12 10.77
C ILE A 42 0.02 3.16 10.12
N PHE A 43 -0.28 4.20 9.35
CA PHE A 43 -1.58 4.36 8.68
C PHE A 43 -1.84 3.21 7.68
N ALA A 44 -0.85 2.88 6.85
CA ALA A 44 -0.94 1.83 5.84
C ALA A 44 -1.23 0.45 6.45
N SER A 45 -0.54 0.12 7.55
CA SER A 45 -0.71 -1.15 8.25
C SER A 45 -1.96 -1.22 9.15
N THR A 46 -2.66 -0.09 9.36
CA THR A 46 -3.83 -0.03 10.24
C THR A 46 -5.07 0.47 9.49
N ALA A 47 -5.30 1.78 9.47
CA ALA A 47 -6.51 2.39 8.94
C ALA A 47 -6.71 2.11 7.45
N GLN A 48 -5.64 2.16 6.64
CA GLN A 48 -5.73 1.84 5.22
C GLN A 48 -6.13 0.37 5.00
N HIS A 49 -5.49 -0.57 5.70
CA HIS A 49 -5.85 -1.99 5.64
C HIS A 49 -7.30 -2.22 6.11
N ALA A 50 -7.70 -1.64 7.25
CA ALA A 50 -9.05 -1.78 7.77
C ALA A 50 -10.11 -1.24 6.80
N ALA A 51 -9.84 -0.09 6.15
CA ALA A 51 -10.76 0.54 5.23
C ALA A 51 -11.04 -0.30 3.98
N THR A 52 -10.05 -1.04 3.47
CA THR A 52 -10.23 -1.92 2.30
C THR A 52 -10.65 -3.34 2.68
N ASN A 53 -10.31 -3.79 3.89
CA ASN A 53 -10.54 -5.16 4.34
C ASN A 53 -11.91 -5.35 5.01
N ASN A 54 -12.31 -4.48 5.93
CA ASN A 54 -13.42 -4.77 6.85
C ASN A 54 -14.77 -4.87 6.14
N GLY A 55 -14.96 -4.16 5.03
CA GLY A 55 -16.19 -4.22 4.25
C GLY A 55 -16.27 -5.40 3.28
N GLN A 56 -15.22 -6.22 3.14
CA GLN A 56 -15.18 -7.27 2.10
C GLN A 56 -16.37 -8.23 2.22
N PHE A 57 -16.71 -8.69 3.42
CA PHE A 57 -17.85 -9.61 3.57
C PHE A 57 -19.18 -8.91 3.29
N ASP A 58 -19.39 -7.72 3.85
CA ASP A 58 -20.65 -6.98 3.71
C ASP A 58 -21.01 -6.70 2.24
N TRP A 59 -20.00 -6.42 1.40
CA TRP A 59 -20.20 -6.13 -0.01
C TRP A 59 -20.06 -7.35 -0.93
N CYS A 60 -19.12 -8.26 -0.64
CA CYS A 60 -18.79 -9.34 -1.57
C CYS A 60 -19.52 -10.67 -1.25
N ALA A 61 -20.18 -10.81 -0.09
CA ALA A 61 -20.90 -12.04 0.25
C ALA A 61 -22.09 -12.33 -0.70
N TRP A 62 -22.70 -11.28 -1.24
CA TRP A 62 -23.71 -11.41 -2.29
C TRP A 62 -23.04 -11.39 -3.67
N VAL A 63 -22.80 -12.56 -4.23
CA VAL A 63 -22.04 -12.74 -5.49
C VAL A 63 -22.47 -11.82 -6.63
N PRO A 64 -23.77 -11.54 -6.88
CA PRO A 64 -24.15 -10.58 -7.92
C PRO A 64 -23.65 -9.15 -7.71
N ASN A 65 -23.37 -8.73 -6.46
CA ASN A 65 -22.82 -7.40 -6.17
C ASN A 65 -21.31 -7.32 -6.43
N THR A 66 -20.58 -8.42 -6.31
CA THR A 66 -19.13 -8.47 -6.58
C THR A 66 -18.74 -9.80 -7.23
N PRO A 67 -19.10 -10.02 -8.51
CA PRO A 67 -18.74 -11.25 -9.20
C PRO A 67 -17.22 -11.31 -9.38
N CYS A 68 -16.59 -12.40 -8.94
CA CYS A 68 -15.15 -12.60 -9.12
C CYS A 68 -14.75 -12.93 -10.57
N THR A 69 -15.73 -13.29 -11.41
CA THR A 69 -15.52 -13.64 -12.82
C THR A 69 -16.81 -13.54 -13.62
N MET A 70 -16.68 -13.41 -14.94
CA MET A 70 -17.79 -13.41 -15.90
C MET A 70 -17.54 -14.51 -16.94
N ARG A 71 -18.61 -15.22 -17.33
CA ARG A 71 -18.52 -16.37 -18.25
C ARG A 71 -18.73 -16.02 -19.72
N LEU A 72 -19.04 -14.77 -20.02
CA LEU A 72 -19.32 -14.24 -21.35
C LEU A 72 -18.66 -12.86 -21.50
N PRO A 73 -18.37 -12.42 -22.73
CA PRO A 73 -17.85 -11.08 -22.97
C PRO A 73 -18.85 -10.00 -22.56
N PRO A 74 -18.40 -8.75 -22.33
CA PRO A 74 -19.29 -7.60 -22.20
C PRO A 74 -20.23 -7.47 -23.41
N PRO A 75 -21.48 -6.99 -23.24
CA PRO A 75 -22.41 -6.77 -24.35
C PRO A 75 -21.86 -5.82 -25.41
N THR A 76 -22.24 -6.04 -26.67
CA THR A 76 -21.74 -5.27 -27.84
C THR A 76 -22.79 -4.45 -28.57
N ASP A 77 -24.04 -4.49 -28.11
CA ASP A 77 -25.19 -3.83 -28.73
C ASP A 77 -25.51 -2.48 -28.07
#